data_AF-A0A6J5VZ87-F1
#
_entry.id   AF-A0A6J5VZ87-F1
#
_cell.length_a   1.000
_cell.length_b   1.000
_cell.length_c   1.000
_cell.angle_alpha   90.00
_cell.angle_beta   90.00
_cell.angle_gamma   90.00
#
_symmetry.space_group_name_H-M   'P 1'
#
loop_
_entity.id
_entity.type
_entity.pdbx_description
1 polymer ?
#
loop_
_entity_poly.entity_id
_entity_poly.type
_entity_poly.pdbx_seq_one_letter_code
_entity_poly.pdbx_strand_id
1 'polypeptide(L)'
;MDPDSLAKAFVEHYYTLFDANRGALANLYQEGSMLTFEGQKIQGSQNIVAKLTSLPFQQCQHSITTVDCQPSGPAGGMLVFVSGNLQLAGEQHALKFSQLELEL
;
A
#
# COMPACT_ATOMS: atom_id res chain seq x y z
N MET A 1 -5.58 8.64 -20.07
CA MET A 1 -5.54 7.38 -19.30
C MET A 1 -6.74 7.40 -18.40
N ASP A 2 -7.48 6.30 -18.34
CA ASP A 2 -8.66 6.18 -17.47
C ASP A 2 -8.21 6.13 -15.99
N PRO A 3 -8.83 6.89 -15.07
CA PRO A 3 -8.42 6.96 -13.66
C PRO A 3 -8.38 5.60 -12.97
N ASP A 4 -9.36 4.72 -13.24
CA ASP A 4 -9.38 3.36 -12.72
C ASP A 4 -8.18 2.54 -13.18
N SER A 5 -7.80 2.69 -14.44
CA SER A 5 -6.63 2.03 -15.00
C SER A 5 -5.32 2.53 -14.37
N LEU A 6 -5.23 3.82 -14.05
CA LEU A 6 -4.07 4.40 -13.36
C LEU A 6 -3.96 3.90 -11.92
N ALA A 7 -5.07 3.92 -11.16
CA ALA A 7 -5.10 3.42 -9.78
C ALA A 7 -4.69 1.94 -9.69
N LYS A 8 -5.21 1.10 -10.61
CA LYS A 8 -4.83 -0.32 -10.67
C LYS A 8 -3.34 -0.51 -10.96
N ALA A 9 -2.77 0.27 -11.87
CA ALA A 9 -1.34 0.23 -12.16
C ALA A 9 -0.48 0.68 -10.97
N PHE A 10 -0.92 1.72 -10.24
CA PHE A 10 -0.25 2.15 -9.02
C PHE A 10 -0.28 1.05 -7.95
N VAL A 11 -1.46 0.47 -7.69
CA VAL A 11 -1.66 -0.63 -6.75
C VAL A 11 -0.74 -1.82 -7.08
N GLU A 12 -0.74 -2.25 -8.35
CA GLU A 12 0.14 -3.34 -8.80
C GLU A 12 1.62 -3.01 -8.56
N HIS A 13 2.04 -1.78 -8.88
CA HIS A 13 3.41 -1.33 -8.66
C HIS A 13 3.78 -1.28 -7.17
N TYR A 14 2.91 -0.72 -6.34
CA TYR A 14 3.10 -0.58 -4.89
C TYR A 14 3.29 -1.96 -4.24
N TYR A 15 2.39 -2.91 -4.47
CA TYR A 15 2.49 -4.23 -3.85
C TYR A 15 3.64 -5.08 -4.40
N THR A 16 3.95 -4.95 -5.70
CA THR A 16 5.14 -5.58 -6.29
C THR A 16 6.42 -5.09 -5.61
N LEU A 17 6.54 -3.77 -5.40
CA LEU A 17 7.66 -3.20 -4.66
C LEU A 17 7.66 -3.63 -3.19
N PHE A 18 6.50 -3.70 -2.55
CA PHE A 18 6.38 -4.15 -1.17
C PHE A 18 6.90 -5.57 -0.99
N ASP A 19 6.54 -6.48 -1.89
CA ASP A 19 6.92 -7.89 -1.83
C ASP A 19 8.40 -8.11 -2.14
N ALA A 20 8.95 -7.34 -3.08
CA ALA A 20 10.34 -7.49 -3.52
C ALA A 20 11.36 -6.67 -2.71
N ASN A 21 11.05 -5.41 -2.39
CA ASN A 21 11.94 -4.47 -1.73
C ASN A 21 11.16 -3.32 -1.04
N ARG A 22 10.70 -3.57 0.20
CA ARG A 22 9.98 -2.56 1.02
C ARG A 22 10.74 -1.24 1.17
N GLY A 23 12.07 -1.27 1.15
CA GLY A 23 12.89 -0.05 1.25
C GLY A 23 12.66 0.91 0.07
N ALA A 24 12.34 0.38 -1.11
CA ALA A 24 12.09 1.19 -2.30
C ALA A 24 10.76 1.96 -2.26
N LEU A 25 9.84 1.60 -1.34
CA LEU A 25 8.58 2.32 -1.15
C LEU A 25 8.78 3.76 -0.68
N ALA A 26 9.98 4.12 -0.21
CA ALA A 26 10.30 5.50 0.17
C ALA A 26 9.99 6.50 -0.95
N ASN A 27 10.16 6.08 -2.20
CA ASN A 27 9.95 6.91 -3.38
C ASN A 27 8.47 7.16 -3.70
N LEU A 28 7.56 6.38 -3.11
CA LEU A 28 6.11 6.53 -3.28
C LEU A 28 5.49 7.42 -2.18
N TYR A 29 6.28 7.80 -1.18
CA TYR A 29 5.85 8.65 -0.07
C TYR A 29 6.60 9.98 -0.08
N GLN A 30 5.94 11.03 0.40
CA GLN A 30 6.48 12.36 0.59
C GLN A 30 6.62 12.69 2.09
N GLU A 31 7.19 13.85 2.41
CA GLU A 31 7.33 14.32 3.79
C GLU A 31 5.96 14.51 4.47
N GLY A 32 4.96 14.96 3.71
CA GLY A 32 3.57 15.12 4.18
C GLY A 32 2.75 13.83 4.24
N SER A 33 3.26 12.70 3.74
CA SER A 33 2.52 11.44 3.71
C SER A 33 2.24 10.89 5.11
N MET A 34 1.11 10.19 5.23
CA MET A 34 0.66 9.56 6.46
C MET A 34 0.34 8.09 6.21
N LEU A 35 0.84 7.21 7.08
CA LEU A 35 0.41 5.81 7.18
C LEU A 35 -0.27 5.60 8.53
N THR A 36 -1.42 4.94 8.53
CA THR A 36 -1.99 4.37 9.76
C THR A 36 -1.99 2.86 9.64
N PHE A 37 -1.18 2.17 10.44
CA PHE A 37 -1.05 0.72 10.42
C PHE A 37 -1.44 0.14 11.77
N GLU A 38 -2.50 -0.67 11.82
CA GLU A 38 -3.02 -1.28 13.06
C GLU A 38 -3.22 -0.24 14.21
N GLY A 39 -3.80 0.92 13.87
CA GLY A 39 -4.07 2.02 14.80
C GLY A 39 -2.88 2.95 15.09
N GLN A 40 -1.67 2.61 14.65
CA GLN A 40 -0.49 3.46 14.82
C GLN A 40 -0.33 4.44 13.65
N LYS A 41 -0.34 5.74 13.97
CA LYS A 41 -0.13 6.82 12.98
C LYS A 41 1.36 7.11 12.82
N ILE A 42 1.80 7.20 11.57
CA ILE A 42 3.19 7.41 11.18
C ILE A 42 3.19 8.49 10.09
N GLN A 43 4.08 9.48 10.23
CA GLN A 43 4.20 10.59 9.29
C GLN A 43 5.57 10.61 8.64
N GLY A 44 5.59 10.91 7.35
CA GLY A 44 6.79 11.13 6.55
C GLY A 44 7.40 9.85 5.99
N SER A 45 7.86 9.93 4.74
CA SER A 45 8.41 8.81 3.96
C SER A 45 9.41 7.93 4.73
N GLN A 46 10.40 8.53 5.40
CA GLN A 46 11.42 7.76 6.14
C GLN A 46 10.83 6.92 7.27
N ASN A 47 9.91 7.48 8.05
CA ASN A 47 9.29 6.77 9.18
C ASN A 47 8.31 5.70 8.68
N ILE A 48 7.58 5.99 7.59
CA ILE A 48 6.67 5.03 6.96
C ILE A 48 7.46 3.80 6.51
N VAL A 49 8.53 4.00 5.75
CA VAL A 49 9.36 2.87 5.28
C VAL A 49 10.01 2.15 6.44
N ALA A 50 10.54 2.86 7.44
CA ALA A 50 11.08 2.23 8.65
C ALA A 50 10.08 1.28 9.30
N LYS A 51 8.81 1.69 9.45
CA LYS A 51 7.73 0.82 9.94
C LYS A 51 7.50 -0.39 9.04
N LEU A 52 7.40 -0.20 7.72
CA LEU A 52 7.14 -1.30 6.78
C LEU A 52 8.29 -2.32 6.77
N THR A 53 9.54 -1.86 6.90
CA THR A 53 10.71 -2.75 7.05
C THR A 53 10.82 -3.39 8.43
N SER A 54 10.24 -2.81 9.48
CA SER A 54 10.28 -3.38 10.84
C SER A 54 9.24 -4.49 11.06
N LEU A 55 8.38 -4.77 10.08
CA LEU A 55 7.37 -5.82 10.21
C LEU A 55 8.03 -7.19 10.39
N PRO A 56 7.50 -8.06 11.26
CA PRO A 56 8.17 -9.29 11.69
C PRO A 56 8.09 -10.43 10.65
N PHE A 57 8.20 -10.11 9.37
CA PHE A 57 8.22 -11.07 8.27
C PHE A 57 9.19 -10.59 7.20
N GLN A 58 10.02 -11.52 6.71
CA GLN A 58 10.98 -11.20 5.65
C GLN A 58 10.31 -11.25 4.28
N GLN A 59 9.83 -12.42 3.88
CA GLN A 59 9.17 -12.63 2.60
C GLN A 59 7.65 -12.67 2.77
N CYS A 60 6.96 -11.93 1.91
CA CYS A 60 5.51 -11.95 1.79
C CYS A 60 5.10 -11.87 0.32
N GLN A 61 3.85 -12.24 0.03
CA GLN A 61 3.24 -12.07 -1.27
C GLN A 61 1.83 -11.52 -1.08
N HIS A 62 1.54 -10.36 -1.66
CA HIS A 62 0.20 -9.83 -1.74
C HIS A 62 -0.53 -10.45 -2.94
N SER A 63 -1.80 -10.80 -2.73
CA SER A 63 -2.74 -11.19 -3.77
C SER A 63 -3.95 -10.28 -3.67
N ILE A 64 -4.10 -9.40 -4.65
CA ILE A 64 -5.17 -8.40 -4.67
C ILE A 64 -6.48 -9.04 -5.12
N THR A 65 -7.56 -8.79 -4.38
CA THR A 65 -8.90 -9.31 -4.68
C THR A 65 -9.76 -8.24 -5.35
N THR A 66 -9.84 -7.04 -4.75
CA THR A 66 -10.57 -5.90 -5.31
C THR A 66 -9.74 -4.63 -5.24
N VAL A 67 -9.95 -3.77 -6.23
CA VAL A 67 -9.45 -2.40 -6.29
C VAL A 67 -10.62 -1.54 -6.71
N ASP A 68 -11.07 -0.67 -5.81
CA ASP A 68 -12.17 0.26 -6.02
C ASP A 68 -11.62 1.66 -5.88
N CYS A 69 -11.83 2.53 -6.87
CA CYS A 69 -11.28 3.88 -6.83
C CYS A 69 -12.34 4.96 -7.12
N GLN A 70 -12.13 6.14 -6.53
CA GLN A 70 -13.02 7.29 -6.70
C GLN A 70 -12.18 8.58 -6.76
N PRO A 71 -12.60 9.59 -7.55
CA PRO A 71 -11.99 10.91 -7.47
C PRO A 71 -12.08 11.50 -6.07
N SER A 72 -10.97 12.01 -5.55
CA SER A 72 -10.87 12.62 -4.24
C SER A 72 -10.82 14.15 -4.34
N GLY A 73 -11.96 14.76 -4.07
CA GLY A 73 -12.11 16.20 -3.93
C GLY A 73 -11.82 17.02 -5.20
N PRO A 74 -11.89 18.36 -5.09
CA PRO A 74 -11.73 19.26 -6.24
C PRO A 74 -10.29 19.36 -6.76
N ALA A 75 -9.30 18.92 -5.96
CA ALA A 75 -7.88 19.06 -6.26
C ALA A 75 -7.35 17.99 -7.22
N GLY A 76 -8.16 16.98 -7.58
CA GLY A 76 -7.80 15.97 -8.57
C GLY A 76 -7.02 14.76 -8.03
N GLY A 77 -7.10 14.49 -6.72
CA GLY A 77 -6.56 13.26 -6.14
C GLY A 77 -7.44 12.05 -6.44
N MET A 78 -6.96 10.85 -6.09
CA MET A 78 -7.70 9.59 -6.16
C MET A 78 -7.75 8.94 -4.79
N LEU A 79 -8.93 8.46 -4.40
CA LEU A 79 -9.12 7.58 -3.26
C LEU A 79 -9.18 6.15 -3.79
N VAL A 80 -8.30 5.29 -3.31
CA VAL A 80 -8.19 3.89 -3.73
C VAL A 80 -8.39 3.00 -2.52
N PHE A 81 -9.36 2.09 -2.61
CA PHE A 81 -9.58 1.04 -1.64
C PHE A 81 -9.15 -0.30 -2.22
N VAL A 82 -8.32 -1.01 -1.48
CA VAL A 82 -7.78 -2.31 -1.86
C VAL A 82 -8.18 -3.34 -0.82
N SER A 83 -8.67 -4.48 -1.28
CA SER A 83 -8.84 -5.68 -0.45
C SER A 83 -8.05 -6.84 -1.03
N GLY A 84 -7.51 -7.69 -0.17
CA GLY A 84 -6.64 -8.77 -0.62
C GLY A 84 -6.25 -9.76 0.46
N ASN A 85 -5.32 -10.62 0.08
CA ASN A 85 -4.70 -11.59 0.96
C ASN A 85 -3.18 -11.37 0.98
N LEU A 86 -2.58 -11.51 2.15
CA LEU A 86 -1.16 -11.45 2.39
C LEU A 86 -0.69 -12.85 2.79
N GLN A 87 0.11 -13.48 1.94
CA GLN A 87 0.72 -14.76 2.22
C GLN A 87 2.10 -14.54 2.80
N LEU A 88 2.35 -15.04 4.01
CA LEU A 88 3.67 -15.01 4.65
C LEU A 88 4.41 -16.32 4.40
N ALA A 89 5.74 -16.26 4.26
CA ALA A 89 6.55 -17.46 4.08
C ALA A 89 6.48 -18.37 5.30
N GLY A 90 6.15 -19.64 5.09
CA GLY A 90 6.03 -20.64 6.15
C GLY A 90 4.66 -20.71 6.83
N GLU A 91 3.74 -19.79 6.52
CA GLU A 91 2.36 -19.85 7.03
C GLU A 91 1.44 -20.58 6.04
N GLN A 92 0.55 -21.44 6.55
CA GLN A 92 -0.40 -22.18 5.69
C GLN A 92 -1.60 -21.33 5.25
N HIS A 93 -1.94 -20.30 6.01
CA HIS A 93 -3.13 -19.48 5.78
C HIS A 93 -2.72 -18.07 5.41
N ALA A 94 -3.32 -17.53 4.35
CA ALA A 94 -3.15 -16.14 4.00
C ALA A 94 -3.95 -15.24 4.94
N LEU A 95 -3.36 -14.11 5.31
CA LEU A 95 -4.00 -13.08 6.12
C LEU A 95 -4.84 -12.18 5.22
N LYS A 96 -6.09 -11.91 5.58
CA LYS A 96 -6.90 -10.93 4.85
C LYS A 96 -6.49 -9.53 5.26
N PHE A 97 -6.39 -8.63 4.29
CA PHE A 97 -6.11 -7.23 4.56
C PHE A 97 -7.06 -6.30 3.81
N SER A 98 -7.10 -5.06 4.27
CA SER A 98 -7.76 -3.95 3.58
C SER A 98 -6.90 -2.72 3.74
N GLN A 99 -6.73 -1.95 2.67
CA GLN A 99 -5.91 -0.75 2.64
C GLN A 99 -6.67 0.36 1.91
N LEU A 100 -6.58 1.57 2.46
CA LEU A 100 -7.10 2.78 1.86
C LEU A 100 -5.93 3.70 1.56
N GLU A 101 -5.82 4.13 0.30
CA GLU A 101 -4.77 4.99 -0.20
C GLU A 101 -5.41 6.28 -0.72
N LEU A 102 -4.84 7.41 -0.33
CA LEU A 102 -5.17 8.70 -0.90
C LEU A 102 -3.97 9.14 -1.73
N GLU A 103 -4.12 9.05 -3.04
CA GLU A 103 -3.15 9.57 -4.00
C GLU A 103 -3.49 11.04 -4.26
N LEU A 104 -2.53 11.94 -4.03
CA LEU A 104 -2.62 13.37 -4.34
C LEU A 104 -1.70 13.72 -5.50
#